data_AF-A0A7S3GRU5-F1
#
_entry.id   AF-A0A7S3GRU5-F1
#
_cell.length_a   1.000
_cell.length_b   1.000
_cell.length_c   1.000
_cell.angle_alpha   90.00
_cell.angle_beta   90.00
_cell.angle_gamma   90.00
#
_symmetry.space_group_name_H-M   'P 1'
#
loop_
_entity.id
_entity.type
_entity.pdbx_description
1 polymer ?
#
loop_
_entity_poly.entity_id
_entity_poly.type
_entity_poly.pdbx_seq_one_letter_code
_entity_poly.pdbx_strand_id
1 'polypeptide(L)'
;PAQAHAGAQTAAAAEILAGSAEVFIIRHGERADRANNRDDGWIDDPPLTKEGRQTAKSAGAAMRSLASLPWAPAVYSSPYYRCLQTANELAAELGPPVRV
;
A
#
# COMPACT_ATOMS: atom_id res chain seq x y z
N PRO A 1 11.07 -2.01 44.45
CA PRO A 1 11.82 -1.14 43.53
C PRO A 1 11.91 -1.65 42.07
N ALA A 2 12.19 -2.95 41.82
CA ALA A 2 12.32 -3.47 40.45
C ALA A 2 11.01 -3.50 39.63
N GLN A 3 9.86 -3.72 40.28
CA GLN A 3 8.55 -3.79 39.61
C GLN A 3 8.04 -2.43 39.10
N ALA A 4 8.45 -1.33 39.73
CA ALA A 4 8.05 0.02 39.32
C ALA A 4 8.74 0.47 38.02
N HIS A 5 10.02 0.09 37.82
CA HIS A 5 10.74 0.38 36.58
C HIS A 5 10.25 -0.46 35.40
N ALA A 6 9.83 -1.70 35.63
CA ALA A 6 9.24 -2.55 34.59
C ALA A 6 7.88 -2.01 34.10
N GLY A 7 7.02 -1.56 35.00
CA GLY A 7 5.71 -0.97 34.65
C GLY A 7 5.81 0.34 33.86
N ALA A 8 6.83 1.17 34.14
CA ALA A 8 7.08 2.40 33.40
C ALA A 8 7.59 2.13 31.96
N GLN A 9 8.41 1.11 31.75
CA GLN A 9 8.92 0.73 30.43
C GLN A 9 7.81 0.15 29.53
N THR A 10 6.89 -0.63 30.09
CA THR A 10 5.73 -1.16 29.34
C THR A 10 4.75 -0.06 28.92
N ALA A 11 4.56 0.97 29.75
CA ALA A 11 3.71 2.11 29.42
C ALA A 11 4.30 2.95 28.26
N ALA A 12 5.60 3.24 28.32
CA ALA A 12 6.30 3.96 27.25
C ALA A 12 6.30 3.19 25.92
N ALA A 13 6.50 1.86 25.97
CA ALA A 13 6.42 1.02 24.77
C ALA A 13 5.00 1.02 24.17
N ALA A 14 3.96 1.00 25.01
CA ALA A 14 2.57 1.09 24.57
C ALA A 14 2.25 2.48 23.94
N GLU A 15 2.79 3.57 24.50
CA GLU A 15 2.67 4.92 23.92
C GLU A 15 3.36 5.02 22.55
N ILE A 16 4.57 4.46 22.42
CA ILE A 16 5.30 4.42 21.15
C ILE A 16 4.49 3.63 20.10
N LEU A 17 3.92 2.49 20.50
CA LEU A 17 3.11 1.67 19.60
C LEU A 17 1.79 2.35 19.22
N ALA A 18 1.18 3.12 20.14
CA ALA A 18 -0.04 3.87 19.88
C ALA A 18 0.19 5.06 18.95
N GLY A 19 1.40 5.64 18.95
CA GLY A 19 1.78 6.75 18.08
C GLY A 19 2.54 6.35 16.82
N SER A 20 2.79 5.05 16.59
CA SER A 20 3.53 4.59 15.42
C SER A 20 2.61 4.33 14.22
N ALA A 21 3.21 4.34 13.03
CA ALA A 21 2.52 4.01 11.79
C ALA A 21 3.40 3.10 10.94
N GLU A 22 2.77 2.14 10.27
CA GLU A 22 3.41 1.34 9.23
C GLU A 22 3.15 1.96 7.86
N VAL A 23 4.22 2.12 7.09
CA VAL A 23 4.15 2.69 5.74
C VAL A 23 4.61 1.65 4.74
N PHE A 24 3.69 1.29 3.84
CA PHE A 24 3.97 0.42 2.70
C PHE A 24 4.09 1.27 1.45
N ILE A 25 5.21 1.11 0.72
CA ILE A 25 5.44 1.80 -0.55
C ILE A 25 5.30 0.76 -1.66
N ILE A 26 4.33 0.99 -2.55
CA ILE A 26 4.03 0.08 -3.65
C ILE A 26 4.25 0.79 -4.96
N ARG A 27 5.09 0.21 -5.80
CA ARG A 27 5.28 0.67 -7.19
C ARG A 27 4.05 0.29 -8.01
N HIS A 28 3.71 1.13 -9.00
CA HIS A 28 2.68 0.77 -9.98
C HIS A 28 2.96 -0.60 -10.62
N GLY A 29 1.89 -1.32 -10.98
CA GLY A 29 1.99 -2.57 -11.72
C GLY A 29 2.63 -2.41 -13.09
N GLU A 30 2.79 -3.53 -13.82
CA GLU A 30 3.33 -3.52 -15.17
C GLU A 30 2.52 -2.60 -16.10
N ARG A 31 3.23 -1.74 -16.85
CA ARG A 31 2.62 -0.80 -17.81
C ARG A 31 2.37 -1.49 -19.16
N ALA A 32 1.28 -1.13 -19.82
CA ALA A 32 0.89 -1.68 -21.11
C ALA A 32 1.90 -1.43 -22.24
N ASP A 33 2.55 -0.25 -22.26
CA ASP A 33 3.55 0.13 -23.26
C ASP A 33 4.83 -0.72 -23.20
N ARG A 34 5.16 -1.23 -22.00
CA ARG A 34 6.39 -2.01 -21.78
C ARG A 34 6.20 -3.51 -21.97
N ALA A 35 4.98 -4.03 -21.87
CA ALA A 35 4.73 -5.47 -21.92
C ALA A 35 4.84 -6.08 -23.33
N ASN A 36 4.60 -5.29 -24.38
CA ASN A 36 4.57 -5.77 -25.77
C ASN A 36 5.57 -5.08 -26.71
N ASN A 37 6.47 -4.23 -26.22
CA ASN A 37 7.27 -3.30 -27.05
C ASN A 37 6.39 -2.49 -28.03
N ARG A 38 5.15 -2.21 -27.64
CA ARG A 38 4.19 -1.46 -28.44
C ARG A 38 3.91 -0.16 -27.71
N ASP A 39 4.45 0.92 -28.24
CA ASP A 39 3.98 2.26 -27.92
C ASP A 39 2.64 2.46 -28.65
N ASP A 40 1.53 2.01 -28.05
CA ASP A 40 0.18 2.18 -28.62
C ASP A 40 -0.30 3.66 -28.57
N GLY A 41 0.60 4.63 -28.56
CA GLY A 41 0.29 6.06 -28.48
C GLY A 41 -0.13 6.54 -27.09
N TRP A 42 0.21 5.79 -26.03
CA TRP A 42 -0.02 6.21 -24.66
C TRP A 42 0.87 7.42 -24.31
N ILE A 43 0.31 8.63 -24.34
CA ILE A 43 0.98 9.87 -23.90
C ILE A 43 1.31 9.75 -22.41
N ASP A 44 2.60 9.76 -22.04
CA ASP A 44 3.26 9.80 -20.71
C ASP A 44 2.76 8.89 -19.56
N ASP A 45 1.54 8.40 -19.62
CA ASP A 45 0.81 7.72 -18.57
C ASP A 45 -0.03 6.52 -19.08
N PRO A 46 0.65 5.50 -19.62
CA PRO A 46 0.00 4.28 -20.07
C PRO A 46 -0.70 3.56 -18.91
N PRO A 47 -1.80 2.83 -19.17
CA PRO A 47 -2.46 2.00 -18.19
C PRO A 47 -1.62 0.80 -17.80
N LEU A 48 -2.09 0.05 -16.81
CA LEU A 48 -1.58 -1.26 -16.45
C LEU A 48 -2.01 -2.33 -17.46
N THR A 49 -1.17 -3.35 -17.61
CA THR A 49 -1.58 -4.62 -18.22
C THR A 49 -2.61 -5.35 -17.35
N LYS A 50 -3.22 -6.41 -17.90
CA LYS A 50 -4.09 -7.30 -17.13
C LYS A 50 -3.31 -7.95 -15.98
N GLU A 51 -2.08 -8.36 -16.27
CA GLU A 51 -1.12 -8.97 -15.36
C GLU A 51 -0.72 -7.95 -14.28
N GLY A 52 -0.42 -6.71 -14.66
CA GLY A 52 -0.12 -5.62 -13.73
C GLY A 52 -1.25 -5.34 -12.73
N ARG A 53 -2.51 -5.36 -13.18
CA ARG A 53 -3.67 -5.27 -12.28
C ARG A 53 -3.78 -6.48 -11.36
N GLN A 54 -3.57 -7.69 -11.89
CA GLN A 54 -3.61 -8.91 -11.08
C GLN A 54 -2.53 -8.92 -10.00
N THR A 55 -1.31 -8.45 -10.31
CA THR A 55 -0.24 -8.27 -9.33
C THR A 55 -0.62 -7.26 -8.26
N ALA A 56 -1.24 -6.13 -8.63
CA ALA A 56 -1.70 -5.12 -7.66
C ALA A 56 -2.75 -5.69 -6.69
N LYS A 57 -3.71 -6.47 -7.21
CA LYS A 57 -4.69 -7.18 -6.39
C LYS A 57 -4.03 -8.17 -5.43
N SER A 58 -3.10 -8.99 -5.91
CA SER A 58 -2.36 -9.94 -5.07
C SER A 58 -1.54 -9.24 -3.99
N ALA A 59 -0.96 -8.08 -4.28
CA ALA A 59 -0.27 -7.26 -3.28
C ALA A 59 -1.24 -6.81 -2.17
N GLY A 60 -2.45 -6.34 -2.52
CA GLY A 60 -3.47 -5.93 -1.55
C GLY A 60 -3.92 -7.07 -0.65
N ALA A 61 -4.11 -8.26 -1.22
CA ALA A 61 -4.41 -9.46 -0.45
C ALA A 61 -3.28 -9.82 0.54
N ALA A 62 -2.02 -9.72 0.10
CA ALA A 62 -0.86 -10.03 0.94
C ALA A 62 -0.64 -9.01 2.07
N MET A 63 -0.93 -7.72 1.86
CA MET A 63 -0.72 -6.66 2.87
C MET A 63 -1.43 -6.93 4.19
N ARG A 64 -2.64 -7.51 4.17
CA ARG A 64 -3.38 -7.85 5.40
C ARG A 64 -2.59 -8.81 6.30
N SER A 65 -1.74 -9.66 5.72
CA SER A 65 -0.88 -10.59 6.46
C SER A 65 0.45 -10.00 6.92
N LEU A 66 0.85 -8.84 6.37
CA LEU A 66 2.12 -8.19 6.65
C LEU A 66 2.03 -7.13 7.74
N ALA A 67 0.84 -6.64 8.06
CA ALA A 67 0.64 -5.62 9.07
C ALA A 67 0.98 -6.14 10.47
N SER A 68 1.84 -5.41 11.19
CA SER A 68 2.18 -5.73 12.59
C SER A 68 1.46 -4.83 13.60
N LEU A 69 0.85 -3.73 13.14
CA LEU A 69 0.04 -2.82 13.94
C LEU A 69 -1.48 -3.03 13.71
N PRO A 70 -2.34 -2.53 14.62
CA PRO A 70 -3.79 -2.52 14.42
C PRO A 70 -4.19 -1.94 13.06
N TRP A 71 -5.01 -2.68 12.32
CA TRP A 71 -5.27 -2.42 10.91
C TRP A 71 -6.31 -1.30 10.70
N ALA A 72 -5.84 -0.12 10.32
CA ALA A 72 -6.67 1.01 9.88
C ALA A 72 -6.02 1.71 8.66
N PRO A 73 -6.03 1.07 7.48
CA PRO A 73 -5.25 1.51 6.34
C PRO A 73 -5.78 2.83 5.76
N ALA A 74 -4.86 3.64 5.24
CA ALA A 74 -5.14 4.73 4.33
C ALA A 74 -4.35 4.51 3.04
N VAL A 75 -4.99 4.72 1.89
CA VAL A 75 -4.36 4.52 0.58
C VAL A 75 -4.15 5.87 -0.09
N TYR A 76 -2.89 6.18 -0.38
CA TYR A 76 -2.48 7.38 -1.10
C TYR A 76 -1.83 6.98 -2.42
N SER A 77 -2.09 7.74 -3.47
CA SER A 77 -1.56 7.45 -4.80
C SER A 77 -1.09 8.72 -5.50
N SER A 78 -0.08 8.55 -6.35
CA SER A 78 0.27 9.55 -7.35
C SER A 78 -0.91 9.75 -8.33
N PRO A 79 -1.11 10.95 -8.89
CA PRO A 79 -2.20 11.22 -9.83
C PRO A 79 -2.09 10.47 -11.17
N TYR A 80 -0.95 9.83 -11.46
CA TYR A 80 -0.79 9.02 -12.67
C TYR A 80 -1.79 7.84 -12.70
N TYR A 81 -2.45 7.64 -13.84
CA TYR A 81 -3.46 6.64 -14.09
C TYR A 81 -3.01 5.22 -13.75
N ARG A 82 -1.77 4.84 -14.09
CA ARG A 82 -1.20 3.54 -13.68
C ARG A 82 -1.09 3.37 -12.16
N CYS A 83 -0.80 4.46 -11.44
CA CYS A 83 -0.73 4.46 -9.98
C CYS A 83 -2.14 4.37 -9.39
N LEU A 84 -3.11 5.11 -9.95
CA LEU A 84 -4.52 5.01 -9.57
C LEU A 84 -5.09 3.61 -9.80
N GLN A 85 -4.82 2.98 -10.93
CA GLN A 85 -5.24 1.60 -11.20
C GLN A 85 -4.65 0.63 -10.17
N THR A 86 -3.36 0.76 -9.84
CA THR A 86 -2.72 -0.05 -8.79
C THR A 86 -3.38 0.19 -7.43
N ALA A 87 -3.57 1.46 -7.06
CA ALA A 87 -4.15 1.86 -5.78
C ALA A 87 -5.61 1.43 -5.64
N ASN A 88 -6.39 1.43 -6.73
CA ASN A 88 -7.78 0.97 -6.71
C ASN A 88 -7.89 -0.55 -6.49
N GLU A 89 -7.02 -1.34 -7.11
CA GLU A 89 -6.98 -2.80 -6.85
C GLU A 89 -6.58 -3.09 -5.39
N LEU A 90 -5.64 -2.30 -4.84
CA LEU A 90 -5.29 -2.35 -3.43
C LEU A 90 -6.48 -1.96 -2.55
N ALA A 91 -7.10 -0.80 -2.79
CA ALA A 91 -8.24 -0.29 -2.03
C ALA A 91 -9.45 -1.25 -2.04
N ALA A 92 -9.70 -1.94 -3.15
CA ALA A 92 -10.74 -2.96 -3.24
C ALA A 92 -10.51 -4.13 -2.26
N GLU A 93 -9.25 -4.46 -1.98
CA GLU A 93 -8.90 -5.41 -0.93
C GLU A 93 -8.91 -4.72 0.44
N LEU A 94 -8.27 -3.58 0.63
CA LEU A 94 -8.08 -3.03 1.97
C LEU A 94 -9.36 -2.40 2.57
N GLY A 95 -10.31 -1.96 1.73
CA GLY A 95 -11.57 -1.32 2.12
C GLY A 95 -11.67 0.22 1.98
N PRO A 96 -10.65 1.04 2.33
CA PRO A 96 -10.76 2.50 2.29
C PRO A 96 -10.67 3.04 0.85
N PRO A 97 -11.17 4.26 0.59
CA PRO A 97 -11.02 4.90 -0.71
C PRO A 97 -9.58 5.35 -0.97
N VAL A 98 -9.23 5.48 -2.25
CA VAL A 98 -7.95 6.05 -2.69
C VAL A 98 -7.96 7.58 -2.54
N ARG A 99 -6.87 8.14 -2.02
CA ARG A 99 -6.61 9.58 -1.92
C ARG A 99 -5.47 9.96 -2.87
N VAL A 100 -5.56 11.15 -3.47
CA VAL A 100 -4.56 11.73 -4.38
C VAL A 100 -4.11 13.06 -3.83
#